data_AF-A0A1S3YTK7-F1
#
_entry.id   AF-A0A1S3YTK7-F1
#
_cell.length_a   1.000
_cell.length_b   1.000
_cell.length_c   1.000
_cell.angle_alpha   90.00
_cell.angle_beta   90.00
_cell.angle_gamma   90.00
#
_symmetry.space_group_name_H-M   'P 1'
#
loop_
_entity.id
_entity.type
_entity.pdbx_description
1 polymer ?
#
loop_
_entity_poly.entity_id
_entity_poly.type
_entity_poly.pdbx_seq_one_letter_code
_entity_poly.pdbx_strand_id
1 'polypeptide(L)'
;MLTTSTDTRNKVFVSTLQAENYPITALQWHPEKSAFEWGSSAIPHSEDAVQVTQLVANYFVSEARKSSNKPDAQKVLDNLIYNYSPTYSGNAGKGYDEVYIFNGPALSSL
;
A
#
# COMPACT_ATOMS: atom_id res chain seq x y z
N MET A 1 14.45 9.23 11.60
CA MET A 1 14.79 8.81 10.22
C MET A 1 15.38 7.41 10.28
N LEU A 2 14.93 6.47 9.44
CA LEU A 2 15.37 5.06 9.53
C LEU A 2 16.34 4.69 8.41
N THR A 3 16.02 5.01 7.16
CA THR A 3 16.88 4.68 6.01
C THR A 3 16.96 5.83 5.02
N THR A 4 18.09 5.90 4.32
CA THR A 4 18.30 6.75 3.15
C THR A 4 18.65 5.88 1.94
N SER A 5 18.50 6.44 0.75
CA SER A 5 18.92 5.84 -0.51
C SER A 5 19.55 6.90 -1.41
N THR A 6 20.25 6.48 -2.46
CA THR A 6 20.98 7.36 -3.36
C THR A 6 20.40 7.26 -4.77
N ASP A 7 20.08 8.38 -5.40
CA ASP A 7 19.57 8.42 -6.78
C ASP A 7 20.70 8.20 -7.82
N THR A 8 20.32 8.11 -9.11
CA THR A 8 21.28 7.92 -10.21
C THR A 8 22.22 9.10 -10.45
N ARG A 9 22.00 10.24 -9.77
CA ARG A 9 22.83 11.45 -9.80
C ARG A 9 23.61 11.64 -8.48
N ASN A 10 23.76 10.57 -7.69
CA ASN A 10 24.45 10.56 -6.40
C ASN A 10 23.82 11.48 -5.33
N LYS A 11 22.52 11.82 -5.45
CA LYS A 11 21.81 12.58 -4.43
C LYS A 11 21.18 11.64 -3.41
N VAL A 12 21.51 11.85 -2.14
CA VAL A 12 20.93 11.11 -1.02
C VAL A 12 19.54 11.65 -0.70
N PHE A 13 18.57 10.76 -0.52
CA PHE A 13 17.21 11.09 -0.11
C PHE A 13 16.72 10.14 0.99
N VAL A 14 15.70 10.57 1.74
CA VAL A 14 15.07 9.75 2.78
C VAL A 14 14.19 8.69 2.12
N SER A 15 14.42 7.42 2.45
CA SER A 15 13.64 6.30 1.89
C SER A 15 12.66 5.69 2.88
N THR A 16 12.95 5.76 4.19
CA THR A 16 12.04 5.30 5.26
C THR A 16 12.15 6.21 6.48
N LEU A 17 11.00 6.61 7.03
CA LEU A 17 10.91 7.40 8.25
C LEU A 17 9.79 6.89 9.16
N GLN A 18 10.01 7.09 10.46
CA GLN A 18 9.04 6.87 11.51
C GLN A 18 9.05 8.12 12.39
N ALA A 19 7.88 8.61 12.76
CA ALA A 19 7.74 9.71 13.70
C ALA A 19 8.06 9.24 15.13
N GLU A 20 8.71 10.09 15.92
CA GLU A 20 9.17 9.73 17.28
C GLU A 20 8.00 9.62 18.27
N ASN A 21 7.04 10.54 18.17
CA ASN A 21 5.96 10.70 19.15
C ASN A 21 4.59 10.26 18.63
N TYR A 22 4.50 9.81 17.38
CA TYR A 22 3.24 9.42 16.74
C TYR A 22 3.42 8.11 15.96
N PRO A 23 2.39 7.25 15.87
CA PRO A 23 2.44 6.00 15.12
C PRO A 23 2.32 6.25 13.61
N ILE A 24 3.21 7.08 13.06
CA ILE A 24 3.26 7.46 11.65
C ILE A 24 4.55 6.89 11.08
N THR A 25 4.41 6.00 10.10
CA THR A 25 5.52 5.45 9.32
C THR A 25 5.29 5.81 7.85
N ALA A 26 6.33 6.29 7.17
CA ALA A 26 6.27 6.59 5.75
C ALA A 26 7.43 5.93 4.98
N LEU A 27 7.09 5.42 3.81
CA LEU A 27 7.97 4.70 2.90
C LEU A 27 7.97 5.43 1.56
N GLN A 28 9.15 5.76 1.04
CA GLN A 28 9.27 6.33 -0.30
C GLN A 28 9.14 5.27 -1.41
N TRP A 29 9.47 4.03 -1.07
CA TRP A 29 9.40 2.85 -1.94
C TRP A 29 8.05 2.13 -1.78
N HIS A 30 7.79 1.19 -2.68
CA HIS A 30 6.52 0.46 -2.78
C HIS A 30 6.65 -0.95 -2.20
N PRO A 31 6.36 -1.18 -0.90
CA PRO A 31 6.48 -2.50 -0.29
C PRO A 31 5.49 -3.52 -0.85
N GLU A 32 4.37 -3.09 -1.43
CA GLU A 32 3.32 -3.96 -1.95
C GLU A 32 3.71 -4.66 -3.26
N LYS A 33 4.53 -4.00 -4.09
CA LYS A 33 4.71 -4.40 -5.48
C LYS A 33 5.39 -5.76 -5.65
N SER A 34 6.39 -6.05 -4.82
CA SER A 34 7.20 -7.27 -4.92
C SER A 34 6.38 -8.56 -4.91
N ALA A 35 5.26 -8.58 -4.19
CA ALA A 35 4.41 -9.76 -4.04
C ALA A 35 3.20 -9.77 -4.99
N PHE A 36 2.77 -8.60 -5.51
CA PHE A 36 1.45 -8.47 -6.13
C PHE A 36 1.43 -7.85 -7.54
N GLU A 37 2.52 -7.23 -8.00
CA GLU A 37 2.51 -6.44 -9.25
C GLU A 37 3.57 -6.91 -10.25
N TRP A 38 3.14 -7.32 -11.45
CA TRP A 38 4.00 -7.93 -12.47
C TRP A 38 4.25 -7.06 -13.70
N GLY A 39 3.63 -5.87 -13.75
CA GLY A 39 3.68 -4.97 -14.91
C GLY A 39 5.05 -4.34 -15.22
N SER A 40 6.11 -4.62 -14.46
CA SER A 40 7.45 -4.06 -14.71
C SER A 40 8.57 -5.00 -14.25
N SER A 41 9.56 -5.23 -15.12
CA SER A 41 10.76 -6.02 -14.79
C SER A 41 11.69 -5.35 -13.77
N ALA A 42 11.45 -4.08 -13.42
CA ALA A 42 12.20 -3.38 -12.39
C ALA A 42 11.69 -3.69 -10.96
N ILE A 43 10.53 -4.33 -10.83
CA ILE A 43 9.99 -4.74 -9.54
C ILE A 43 10.78 -5.96 -9.05
N PRO A 44 11.34 -5.94 -7.83
CA PRO A 44 12.07 -7.08 -7.31
C PRO A 44 11.11 -8.19 -6.88
N HIS A 45 11.29 -9.39 -7.44
CA HIS A 45 10.51 -10.58 -7.11
C HIS A 45 11.36 -11.69 -6.46
N SER A 46 12.50 -11.33 -5.87
CA SER A 46 13.29 -12.29 -5.08
C SER A 46 12.54 -12.70 -3.81
N GLU A 47 12.92 -13.84 -3.23
CA GLU A 47 12.37 -14.31 -1.96
C GLU A 47 12.48 -13.23 -0.88
N ASP A 48 13.67 -12.61 -0.73
CA ASP A 48 13.89 -11.53 0.23
C ASP A 48 12.97 -10.34 -0.01
N ALA A 49 12.71 -9.96 -1.27
CA ALA A 49 11.84 -8.83 -1.58
C ALA A 49 10.38 -9.10 -1.16
N VAL A 50 9.91 -10.34 -1.34
CA VAL A 50 8.58 -10.77 -0.89
C VAL A 50 8.51 -10.87 0.64
N GLN A 51 9.58 -11.34 1.29
CA GLN A 51 9.65 -11.37 2.76
C GLN A 51 9.59 -9.94 3.35
N VAL A 52 10.25 -8.97 2.72
CA VAL A 52 10.16 -7.55 3.12
C VAL A 52 8.72 -7.04 3.01
N THR A 53 7.99 -7.34 1.94
CA THR A 53 6.55 -7.02 1.82
C THR A 53 5.76 -7.51 3.02
N GLN A 54 5.93 -8.79 3.38
CA GLN A 54 5.21 -9.40 4.49
C GLN A 54 5.59 -8.77 5.84
N LEU A 55 6.87 -8.47 6.06
CA LEU A 55 7.35 -7.85 7.31
C LEU A 55 6.77 -6.44 7.50
N VAL A 56 6.73 -5.62 6.44
CA VAL A 56 6.11 -4.29 6.47
C VAL A 56 4.62 -4.39 6.78
N ALA A 57 3.90 -5.30 6.10
CA ALA A 57 2.48 -5.52 6.36
C ALA A 57 2.22 -5.98 7.79
N ASN A 58 3.01 -6.93 8.31
CA ASN A 58 2.90 -7.43 9.69
C ASN A 58 3.11 -6.31 10.71
N TYR A 59 4.15 -5.48 10.50
CA TYR A 59 4.41 -4.33 11.33
C TYR A 59 3.22 -3.36 11.35
N PHE A 60 2.72 -2.95 10.18
CA PHE A 60 1.59 -2.02 10.09
C PHE A 60 0.33 -2.56 10.78
N VAL A 61 -0.02 -3.82 10.55
CA VAL A 61 -1.18 -4.45 11.21
C VAL A 61 -0.94 -4.57 12.72
N SER A 62 0.29 -4.79 13.18
CA SER A 62 0.62 -4.81 14.62
C SER A 62 0.42 -3.44 15.28
N GLU A 63 0.73 -2.34 14.58
CA GLU A 63 0.44 -0.98 15.04
C GLU A 63 -1.07 -0.71 15.06
N ALA A 64 -1.80 -1.12 14.02
CA ALA A 64 -3.26 -0.96 13.95
C ALA A 64 -4.00 -1.66 15.11
N ARG A 65 -3.50 -2.83 15.57
CA ARG A 65 -4.06 -3.57 16.72
C ARG A 65 -3.95 -2.83 18.05
N LYS A 66 -3.11 -1.80 18.16
CA LYS A 66 -2.99 -0.96 19.36
C LYS A 66 -4.15 0.03 19.48
N SER A 67 -4.91 0.24 18.40
CA SER A 67 -6.10 1.09 18.41
C SER A 67 -7.25 0.44 19.17
N SER A 68 -7.99 1.23 19.95
CA SER A 68 -9.23 0.81 20.59
C SER A 68 -10.47 0.95 19.69
N ASN A 69 -10.30 1.36 18.43
CA ASN A 69 -11.40 1.57 17.50
C ASN A 69 -12.19 0.26 17.28
N LYS A 70 -13.50 0.30 17.58
CA LYS A 70 -14.43 -0.81 17.43
C LYS A 70 -15.74 -0.29 16.82
N PRO A 71 -15.83 -0.16 15.49
CA PRO A 71 -17.05 0.26 14.83
C PRO A 71 -18.18 -0.77 15.02
N ASP A 72 -19.41 -0.34 14.78
CA ASP A 72 -20.57 -1.23 14.70
C ASP A 72 -20.36 -2.33 13.65
N ALA A 73 -20.77 -3.56 13.97
CA ALA A 73 -20.51 -4.73 13.14
C ALA A 73 -21.15 -4.61 11.75
N GLN A 74 -22.39 -4.11 11.67
CA GLN A 74 -23.05 -3.93 10.38
C GLN A 74 -22.35 -2.87 9.55
N LYS A 75 -21.97 -1.75 10.18
CA LYS A 75 -21.15 -0.72 9.50
C LYS A 75 -19.84 -1.28 8.96
N VAL A 76 -19.17 -2.19 9.67
CA VAL A 76 -17.96 -2.85 9.14
C VAL A 76 -18.31 -3.63 7.88
N LEU A 77 -19.30 -4.53 7.97
CA LEU A 77 -19.71 -5.39 6.84
C LEU A 77 -20.07 -4.59 5.60
N ASP A 78 -20.79 -3.48 5.76
CA ASP A 78 -21.22 -2.61 4.66
C ASP A 78 -20.03 -1.88 3.99
N ASN A 79 -18.89 -1.74 4.67
CA ASN A 79 -17.72 -0.98 4.21
C ASN A 79 -16.49 -1.83 3.87
N LEU A 80 -16.58 -3.17 3.94
CA LEU A 80 -15.45 -4.05 3.56
C LEU A 80 -15.15 -3.97 2.05
N ILE A 81 -13.87 -4.14 1.69
CA ILE A 81 -13.44 -4.18 0.29
C ILE A 81 -14.08 -5.35 -0.50
N TYR A 82 -14.56 -6.38 0.19
CA TYR A 82 -15.28 -7.52 -0.40
C TYR A 82 -16.60 -7.14 -1.08
N ASN A 83 -17.14 -5.95 -0.81
CA ASN A 83 -18.34 -5.43 -1.48
C ASN A 83 -18.05 -4.87 -2.87
N TYR A 84 -16.80 -4.90 -3.32
CA TYR A 84 -16.36 -4.35 -4.59
C TYR A 84 -15.62 -5.41 -5.41
N SER A 85 -15.61 -5.25 -6.73
CA SER A 85 -14.86 -6.11 -7.64
C SER A 85 -13.72 -5.32 -8.29
N PRO A 86 -12.50 -5.87 -8.31
CA PRO A 86 -11.40 -5.25 -9.03
C PRO A 86 -11.61 -5.35 -10.54
N THR A 87 -11.00 -4.43 -11.28
CA THR A 87 -10.88 -4.46 -12.74
C THR A 87 -9.45 -4.79 -13.11
N TYR A 88 -9.26 -5.81 -13.95
CA TYR A 88 -7.94 -6.13 -14.49
C TYR A 88 -7.46 -5.02 -15.44
N SER A 89 -6.32 -4.41 -15.11
CA SER A 89 -5.65 -3.36 -15.89
C SER A 89 -4.22 -3.72 -16.31
N GLY A 90 -3.71 -4.89 -15.89
CA GLY A 90 -2.34 -5.31 -16.17
C GLY A 90 -2.03 -5.57 -17.64
N ASN A 91 -3.04 -5.78 -18.50
CA ASN A 91 -2.83 -6.00 -19.94
C ASN A 91 -2.18 -4.81 -20.67
N ALA A 92 -2.26 -3.61 -20.10
CA ALA A 92 -1.59 -2.42 -20.63
C ALA A 92 -0.06 -2.47 -20.39
N GLY A 93 0.44 -3.43 -19.61
CA GLY A 93 1.85 -3.59 -19.28
C GLY A 93 2.45 -2.40 -18.54
N LYS A 94 1.60 -1.60 -17.91
CA LYS A 94 1.95 -0.37 -17.18
C LYS A 94 0.95 -0.17 -16.04
N GLY A 95 1.43 0.26 -14.88
CA GLY A 95 0.58 0.59 -13.73
C GLY A 95 0.42 -0.57 -12.76
N TYR A 96 -0.84 -0.86 -12.41
CA TYR A 96 -1.23 -1.91 -11.47
C TYR A 96 -1.95 -3.03 -12.23
N ASP A 97 -1.80 -4.27 -11.79
CA ASP A 97 -2.41 -5.44 -12.42
C ASP A 97 -3.93 -5.43 -12.22
N GLU A 98 -4.39 -5.09 -11.01
CA GLU A 98 -5.80 -4.93 -10.66
C GLU A 98 -6.07 -3.61 -9.93
N VAL A 99 -7.19 -2.96 -10.25
CA VAL A 99 -7.60 -1.70 -9.60
C VAL A 99 -9.08 -1.71 -9.21
N TYR A 100 -9.40 -1.11 -8.06
CA TYR A 100 -10.78 -0.85 -7.66
C TYR A 100 -11.19 0.55 -8.16
N ILE A 101 -12.29 0.63 -8.93
CA ILE A 101 -12.83 1.88 -9.47
C ILE A 101 -14.10 2.21 -8.69
N PHE A 102 -14.10 3.36 -8.01
CA PHE A 102 -15.25 3.87 -7.26
C PHE A 102 -15.88 5.04 -8.02
N ASN A 103 -17.15 4.91 -8.39
CA ASN A 103 -17.89 6.02 -8.98
C ASN A 103 -18.27 7.01 -7.88
N GLY A 104 -18.01 8.31 -8.10
CA GLY A 104 -18.53 9.35 -7.22
C GLY A 104 -20.06 9.43 -7.29
N PRO A 105 -20.72 10.15 -6.36
CA PRO A 105 -22.14 10.42 -6.48
C PRO A 105 -22.46 11.07 -7.82
N ALA A 106 -23.54 10.64 -8.47
CA ALA A 106 -24.01 11.29 -9.69
C ALA A 106 -24.23 12.78 -9.41
N LEU A 107 -23.70 13.65 -10.27
CA LEU A 107 -23.85 15.11 -10.17
C LEU A 107 -25.32 15.59 -10.27
N SER A 108 -26.30 14.68 -10.34
CA SER A 108 -27.74 14.98 -10.42
C SER A 108 -28.42 15.14 -9.05
N SER A 109 -27.66 15.22 -7.95
CA SER A 109 -28.22 15.44 -6.60
C SER A 109 -27.69 16.70 -5.90
N LEU A 110 -27.30 17.72 -6.68
CA LEU A 110 -27.08 19.09 -6.21
C LEU A 110 -28.15 20.03 -6.76
#